data_AF-Q56YE6-F1
#
_entry.id   AF-Q56YE6-F1
#
_cell.length_a   1.000
_cell.length_b   1.000
_cell.length_c   1.000
_cell.angle_alpha   90.00
_cell.angle_beta   90.00
_cell.angle_gamma   90.00
#
_symmetry.space_group_name_H-M   'P 1'
#
loop_
_entity.id
_entity.type
_entity.pdbx_description
1 polymer ?
#
loop_
_entity_poly.entity_id
_entity_poly.type
_entity_poly.pdbx_seq_one_letter_code
_entity_poly.pdbx_strand_id
1 'polypeptide(L)'
;MQTMGREQRLEYALTFDNCYVFRLLYYLGTQYPIMGALRMSYPYRYELYKRVNEENGKEKYVLLATYAERPTPEQIDDAFSGKSRDQSKKASGIW
;
A
#
# COMPACT_ATOMS: atom_id res chain seq x y z
N MET A 1 -37.77 -4.82 15.21
CA MET A 1 -36.43 -4.67 14.60
C MET A 1 -35.50 -5.62 15.34
N GLN A 2 -35.39 -6.87 14.87
CA GLN A 2 -34.47 -7.83 15.49
C GLN A 2 -33.04 -7.42 15.13
N THR A 3 -32.20 -7.30 16.15
CA THR A 3 -30.76 -7.04 16.02
C THR A 3 -30.15 -8.17 15.20
N MET A 4 -29.71 -7.89 13.96
CA MET A 4 -29.06 -8.88 13.09
C MET A 4 -27.98 -9.66 13.85
N GLY A 5 -27.98 -10.98 13.65
CA GLY A 5 -26.95 -11.86 14.21
C GLY A 5 -25.54 -11.40 13.85
N ARG A 6 -24.54 -11.81 14.64
CA ARG A 6 -23.13 -11.42 14.39
C ARG A 6 -22.67 -11.78 12.97
N GLU A 7 -23.02 -12.96 12.49
CA GLU A 7 -22.65 -13.45 11.15
C GLU A 7 -23.27 -12.59 10.05
N GLN A 8 -24.58 -12.33 10.12
CA GLN A 8 -25.28 -11.46 9.17
C GLN A 8 -24.71 -10.04 9.13
N ARG A 9 -24.26 -9.52 10.27
CA ARG A 9 -23.58 -8.21 10.33
C ARG A 9 -22.21 -8.23 9.67
N LEU A 10 -21.47 -9.34 9.77
CA LEU A 10 -20.18 -9.51 9.09
C LEU A 10 -20.37 -9.66 7.58
N GLU A 11 -21.34 -10.47 7.14
CA GLU A 11 -21.69 -10.62 5.72
C GLU A 11 -22.09 -9.28 5.10
N TYR A 12 -22.98 -8.53 5.77
CA TYR A 12 -23.36 -7.20 5.33
C TYR A 12 -22.15 -6.25 5.26
N ALA A 13 -21.26 -6.25 6.24
CA ALA A 13 -20.07 -5.41 6.21
C ALA A 13 -19.10 -5.77 5.07
N LEU A 14 -19.04 -7.04 4.65
CA LEU A 14 -18.22 -7.49 3.51
C LEU A 14 -18.78 -7.03 2.15
N THR A 15 -20.04 -6.58 2.08
CA THR A 15 -20.61 -6.03 0.85
C THR A 15 -20.11 -4.62 0.53
N PHE A 16 -19.46 -3.94 1.48
CA PHE A 16 -18.95 -2.60 1.26
C PHE A 16 -17.61 -2.61 0.53
N ASP A 17 -17.56 -1.89 -0.58
CA ASP A 17 -16.30 -1.60 -1.28
C ASP A 17 -15.52 -0.49 -0.57
N ASN A 18 -14.19 -0.64 -0.58
CA ASN A 18 -13.30 0.40 -0.09
C ASN A 18 -13.16 1.48 -1.16
N CYS A 19 -13.86 2.61 -0.99
CA CYS A 19 -13.78 3.72 -1.94
C CYS A 19 -12.49 4.54 -1.82
N TYR A 20 -11.86 4.51 -0.66
CA TYR A 20 -10.65 5.29 -0.39
C TYR A 20 -9.79 4.61 0.68
N VAL A 21 -8.48 4.58 0.44
CA VAL A 21 -7.48 4.11 1.40
C VAL A 21 -6.36 5.13 1.45
N PHE A 22 -6.02 5.58 2.64
CA PHE A 22 -4.79 6.34 2.88
C PHE A 22 -4.11 5.80 4.12
N ARG A 23 -2.86 5.37 3.98
CA ARG A 23 -2.06 4.81 5.07
C ARG A 23 -0.65 5.37 5.02
N LEU A 24 -0.20 5.95 6.14
CA LEU A 24 1.20 6.32 6.34
C LEU A 24 2.04 5.08 6.61
N LEU A 25 3.24 5.07 6.07
CA LEU A 25 4.20 3.98 6.20
C LEU A 25 5.35 4.40 7.10
N TYR A 26 5.73 3.52 8.00
CA TYR A 26 6.75 3.73 9.02
C TYR A 26 7.74 2.57 9.01
N TYR A 27 8.91 2.77 9.62
CA TYR A 27 9.81 1.67 9.89
C TYR A 27 9.22 0.74 10.97
N LEU A 28 9.54 -0.55 10.89
CA LEU A 28 9.02 -1.52 11.86
C LEU A 28 9.48 -1.14 13.28
N GLY A 29 8.52 -1.04 14.20
CA GLY A 29 8.81 -0.73 15.60
C GLY A 29 8.90 0.77 15.92
N THR A 30 8.72 1.67 14.96
CA THR A 30 8.67 3.12 15.22
C THR A 30 7.45 3.78 14.57
N GLN A 31 6.97 4.88 15.17
CA GLN A 31 5.97 5.76 14.56
C GLN A 31 6.64 6.96 13.85
N TYR A 32 7.96 7.07 13.91
CA TYR A 32 8.76 8.09 13.23
C TYR A 32 10.13 7.51 12.85
N PRO A 33 10.73 7.94 11.72
CA PRO A 33 10.18 8.89 10.75
C PRO A 33 9.08 8.27 9.85
N ILE A 34 8.22 9.11 9.28
CA ILE A 34 7.33 8.70 8.17
C ILE A 34 8.22 8.39 6.96
N MET A 35 8.05 7.20 6.39
CA MET A 35 8.82 6.73 5.23
C MET A 35 8.09 7.01 3.92
N GLY A 36 6.76 7.02 3.95
CA GLY A 36 5.95 7.18 2.76
C GLY A 36 4.46 7.07 3.04
N ALA A 37 3.67 6.95 1.97
CA ALA A 37 2.23 6.81 2.05
C ALA A 37 1.72 5.85 0.96
N LEU A 38 0.72 5.04 1.32
CA LEU A 38 -0.08 4.25 0.39
C LEU A 38 -1.43 4.92 0.22
N ARG A 39 -1.78 5.26 -1.02
CA ARG A 39 -3.07 5.85 -1.39
C ARG A 39 -3.82 4.92 -2.33
N MET A 40 -5.13 4.85 -2.21
CA MET A 40 -6.02 4.33 -3.25
C MET A 40 -7.30 5.16 -3.22
N SER A 41 -7.81 5.49 -4.40
CA SER A 41 -9.08 6.17 -4.59
C SER A 41 -9.84 5.37 -5.63
N TYR A 42 -11.00 4.81 -5.31
CA TYR A 42 -11.81 4.07 -6.27
C TYR A 42 -12.22 4.98 -7.45
N PRO A 43 -12.21 4.51 -8.70
CA PRO A 43 -11.89 3.15 -9.19
C PRO A 43 -10.40 2.97 -9.55
N TYR A 44 -9.52 3.84 -9.06
CA TYR A 44 -8.11 3.88 -9.42
C TYR A 44 -7.25 2.91 -8.60
N ARG A 45 -6.04 2.70 -9.12
CA ARG A 45 -5.02 1.80 -8.58
C ARG A 45 -4.47 2.28 -7.23
N TYR A 46 -3.85 1.38 -6.50
CA TYR A 46 -3.05 1.71 -5.32
C TYR A 46 -1.76 2.40 -5.76
N GLU A 47 -1.45 3.53 -5.15
CA GLU A 47 -0.28 4.37 -5.40
C GLU A 47 0.60 4.36 -4.15
N LEU A 48 1.85 3.95 -4.32
CA LEU A 48 2.85 3.97 -3.28
C LEU A 48 3.75 5.18 -3.45
N TYR A 49 3.84 6.01 -2.41
CA TYR A 49 4.67 7.20 -2.37
C TYR A 49 5.80 7.07 -1.36
N LYS A 50 6.98 7.54 -1.73
CA LYS A 50 8.13 7.71 -0.84
C LYS A 50 8.23 9.16 -0.37
N ARG A 51 8.41 9.36 0.93
CA ARG A 51 8.67 10.68 1.51
C ARG A 51 10.12 11.07 1.26
N VAL A 52 10.33 12.27 0.75
CA VAL A 52 11.63 12.90 0.50
C VAL A 52 11.62 14.25 1.22
N ASN A 53 12.67 14.51 2.00
CA ASN A 53 12.85 15.79 2.67
C ASN A 53 13.53 16.76 1.69
N GLU A 54 12.94 17.92 1.45
CA GLU A 54 13.57 19.02 0.73
C GLU A 54 14.39 19.92 1.67
N GLU A 55 15.34 20.67 1.11
CA GLU A 55 16.31 21.51 1.84
C GLU A 55 15.66 22.56 2.75
N ASN A 56 14.41 22.95 2.47
CA ASN A 56 13.68 23.95 3.24
C ASN A 56 12.76 23.35 4.32
N GLY A 57 13.01 22.11 4.74
CA GLY A 57 12.18 21.39 5.71
C GLY A 57 10.79 20.99 5.18
N LYS A 58 10.56 21.12 3.86
CA LYS A 58 9.33 20.70 3.22
C LYS A 58 9.38 19.20 2.93
N GLU A 59 8.23 18.56 3.06
CA GLU A 59 8.07 17.14 2.77
C GLU A 59 7.45 16.98 1.39
N LYS A 60 8.09 16.17 0.55
CA LYS A 60 7.58 15.81 -0.76
C LYS A 60 7.31 14.32 -0.84
N TYR A 61 6.18 13.95 -1.43
CA TYR A 61 5.82 12.56 -1.69
C TYR A 61 6.03 12.28 -3.18
N VAL A 62 6.98 11.39 -3.47
CA VAL A 62 7.32 10.98 -4.84
C VAL A 62 6.70 9.63 -5.13
N LEU A 63 5.98 9.50 -6.25
CA LEU A 63 5.38 8.24 -6.68
C LEU A 63 6.49 7.21 -6.93
N LEU A 64 6.37 6.07 -6.27
CA LEU A 64 7.36 4.99 -6.31
C LEU A 64 6.86 3.80 -7.15
N ALA A 65 5.60 3.40 -6.95
CA ALA A 65 4.99 2.28 -7.65
C ALA A 65 3.47 2.40 -7.70
N THR A 66 2.84 1.69 -8.64
CA THR A 66 1.38 1.54 -8.70
C THR A 66 0.99 0.08 -8.75
N TYR A 67 -0.11 -0.29 -8.09
CA TYR A 67 -0.59 -1.66 -7.96
C TYR A 67 -2.09 -1.74 -8.26
N ALA A 68 -2.52 -2.78 -8.97
CA ALA A 68 -3.95 -2.99 -9.25
C ALA A 68 -4.74 -3.34 -7.98
N GLU A 69 -4.12 -4.09 -7.08
CA GLU A 69 -4.67 -4.53 -5.80
C GLU A 69 -3.85 -3.99 -4.64
N ARG A 70 -4.34 -4.20 -3.41
CA ARG A 70 -3.66 -3.77 -2.20
C ARG A 70 -2.30 -4.47 -2.09
N PRO A 71 -1.17 -3.73 -2.08
CA PRO A 71 0.15 -4.35 -2.05
C PRO A 71 0.44 -5.04 -0.71
N THR A 72 1.21 -6.12 -0.77
CA THR A 72 1.72 -6.82 0.43
C THR A 72 2.90 -6.07 1.05
N PRO A 73 3.23 -6.31 2.34
CA PRO A 73 4.41 -5.71 2.97
C PRO A 73 5.71 -5.95 2.18
N GLU A 74 5.91 -7.16 1.65
CA GLU A 74 7.07 -7.51 0.83
C GLU A 74 7.16 -6.67 -0.45
N GLN A 75 6.03 -6.43 -1.14
CA GLN A 75 6.00 -5.59 -2.35
C GLN A 75 6.32 -4.12 -2.03
N ILE A 76 5.87 -3.65 -0.87
CA ILE A 76 6.18 -2.30 -0.40
C ILE A 76 7.69 -2.20 -0.14
N ASP A 77 8.26 -3.15 0.62
CA ASP A 77 9.69 -3.17 0.95
C ASP A 77 10.57 -3.29 -0.30
N ASP A 78 10.19 -4.16 -1.25
CA ASP A 78 10.86 -4.31 -2.54
C ASP A 78 10.89 -2.96 -3.30
N ALA A 79 9.77 -2.25 -3.36
CA ALA A 79 9.68 -0.94 -4.00
C ALA A 79 10.57 0.11 -3.30
N PHE A 80 10.62 0.13 -1.97
CA PHE A 80 11.49 1.05 -1.21
C PHE A 80 12.98 0.74 -1.40
N SER A 81 13.33 -0.54 -1.53
CA SER A 81 14.71 -1.00 -1.74
C SER A 81 15.24 -0.71 -3.15
N GLY A 82 14.38 -0.27 -4.09
CA GLY A 82 14.77 0.01 -5.47
C GLY A 82 15.09 -1.27 -6.27
N LYS A 83 14.76 -2.45 -5.73
CA LYS A 83 14.72 -3.69 -6.50
C LYS A 83 13.50 -3.60 -7.42
N SER A 84 13.63 -2.85 -8.51
CA SER A 84 12.75 -3.07 -9.64
C SER A 84 12.91 -4.54 -9.97
N ARG A 85 11.86 -5.34 -9.72
CA ARG A 85 11.75 -6.65 -10.33
C ARG A 85 11.74 -6.38 -11.82
N ASP A 86 12.93 -6.38 -12.40
CA ASP A 86 13.15 -6.55 -13.81
C ASP A 86 12.55 -7.94 -14.07
N GLN A 87 11.26 -7.97 -14.41
CA GLN A 87 10.50 -9.19 -14.69
C GLN A 87 11.04 -9.93 -15.93
N SER A 88 12.17 -9.47 -16.49
CA SER A 88 12.90 -10.07 -17.60
C SER A 88 13.92 -11.16 -17.21
N LYS A 89 14.19 -11.42 -15.91
CA LYS A 89 15.16 -12.45 -15.49
C LYS A 89 14.67 -13.47 -14.45
N LYS A 90 13.44 -13.95 -14.57
CA LYS A 90 13.14 -15.34 -14.18
C LYS A 90 13.16 -16.20 -15.45
N ALA A 91 14.37 -16.43 -15.96
CA ALA A 91 14.58 -17.60 -16.79
C ALA A 91 14.26 -18.82 -15.93
N SER A 92 13.33 -19.63 -16.42
CA SER A 92 12.96 -20.93 -15.88
C SER A 92 14.21 -21.80 -15.75
N GLY A 93 14.74 -21.90 -14.53
CA GLY A 93 15.77 -22.86 -14.17
C GLY A 93 15.16 -23.91 -13.26
N ILE A 94 14.69 -25.00 -13.87
CA ILE A 94 14.43 -26.25 -13.17
C ILE A 94 15.79 -26.82 -12.78
N TRP A 95 16.10 -26.93 -11.48
CA TRP A 95 17.08 -27.86 -10.93
C TRP A 95 16.63 -28.28 -9.54
#